data_AF-A0A8T5J655-F1
#
_entry.id   AF-A0A8T5J655-F1
#
_cell.length_a   1.000
_cell.length_b   1.000
_cell.length_c   1.000
_cell.angle_alpha   90.00
_cell.angle_beta   90.00
_cell.angle_gamma   90.00
#
_symmetry.space_group_name_H-M   'P 1'
#
loop_
_entity.id
_entity.type
_entity.pdbx_description
1 polymer ?
#
loop_
_entity_poly.entity_id
_entity_poly.type
_entity_poly.pdbx_seq_one_letter_code
_entity_poly.pdbx_strand_id
1 'polypeptide(L)'
;MSEEFDKSNLFNVKDGLRDLFNRPTFHQPVIDGVRAIAVLWVLFFHAWFFQNSQWTNGNELPFYDSIFNNFAFSWLVKGGLGVDMFFVISGFLIGSIIFKEINKSETMNFRRFYARRFLRLMPVYVVAMVLGIFFMKGENLEYVWANILYVNNFIPIENQYMGWCWSLAIEEQFYLIAPVFLLFMRKSEHFFMWCVGLLFIGWLLRVFALEYYDLAVFWDIQDLGSANWDARFNHTYDNFYTRYGGLLIGIMAAWLHIFRNGELKRFFESSGKVIFLSTTALVLFICASMLDMRYIVDTPYLVQLAWYATERDIFAASLAFLIIAALYSKDVIAKSLRTILGAKFLYPIAQLSYSGYLMHEMIMIWLFPISTEFFITDMEMSGNTAFILNAILALTLTFVSAMTLYVFVERPCMRLRHHPMMKRIELSSSALNAKPVVASSSSGKSATIASAADSTILEAEIIDDSWASQKDNQPMFGTFSAKAAMAIGLVMLLLSSTILYTVMSSDGGELEEAADTIASDDPTIFVTDSSGMPVNEAPLEMDFIFSDVGETGKEPSIGITSSGCMFFIAMEKPMRSCDHGESWTN
;
A
#
# COMPACT_ATOMS: atom_id res chain seq x y z
N MET A 1 37.52 18.77 -15.22
CA MET A 1 37.18 20.10 -14.68
C MET A 1 35.90 19.90 -13.86
N SER A 2 36.06 19.59 -12.59
CA SER A 2 34.98 19.36 -11.65
C SER A 2 34.38 20.70 -11.27
N GLU A 3 33.20 21.03 -11.78
CA GLU A 3 32.42 22.15 -11.23
C GLU A 3 32.14 21.82 -9.76
N GLU A 4 32.82 22.53 -8.89
CA GLU A 4 32.58 22.54 -7.46
C GLU A 4 31.16 23.06 -7.27
N PHE A 5 30.25 22.15 -6.92
CA PHE A 5 28.82 22.44 -6.68
C PHE A 5 28.72 23.64 -5.73
N ASP A 6 28.20 24.78 -6.18
CA ASP A 6 27.99 25.94 -5.34
C ASP A 6 26.94 25.62 -4.28
N LYS A 7 27.43 25.30 -3.08
CA LYS A 7 26.60 24.94 -1.91
C LYS A 7 25.78 26.11 -1.36
N SER A 8 25.90 27.31 -1.94
CA SER A 8 25.23 28.52 -1.44
C SER A 8 23.84 28.77 -2.04
N ASN A 9 23.53 28.27 -3.24
CA ASN A 9 22.24 28.51 -3.88
C ASN A 9 21.24 27.36 -3.66
N LEU A 10 20.46 27.45 -2.57
CA LEU A 10 19.42 26.48 -2.21
C LEU A 10 18.30 26.39 -3.25
N PHE A 11 18.00 27.49 -3.96
CA PHE A 11 16.87 27.63 -4.89
C PHE A 11 17.33 27.75 -6.34
N ASN A 12 18.16 26.82 -6.79
CA ASN A 12 18.53 26.71 -8.20
C ASN A 12 17.62 25.74 -8.94
N VAL A 13 16.73 26.28 -9.80
CA VAL A 13 15.78 25.52 -10.64
C VAL A 13 16.50 24.62 -11.63
N LYS A 14 17.54 25.11 -12.32
CA LYS A 14 18.29 24.34 -13.33
C LYS A 14 18.91 23.09 -12.71
N ASP A 15 19.51 23.24 -11.54
CA ASP A 15 20.07 22.10 -10.82
C ASP A 15 18.96 21.17 -10.32
N GLY A 16 17.78 21.70 -9.96
CA GLY A 16 16.63 20.89 -9.54
C GLY A 16 16.12 19.99 -10.64
N LEU A 17 15.99 20.53 -11.83
CA LEU A 17 15.65 19.77 -13.03
C LEU A 17 16.75 18.76 -13.37
N ARG A 18 18.03 19.15 -13.23
CA ARG A 18 19.15 18.24 -13.47
C ARG A 18 19.12 17.04 -12.51
N ASP A 19 18.91 17.27 -11.23
CA ASP A 19 18.88 16.21 -10.21
C ASP A 19 17.71 15.24 -10.44
N LEU A 20 16.60 15.73 -11.00
CA LEU A 20 15.41 14.92 -11.30
C LEU A 20 15.67 13.85 -12.37
N PHE A 21 16.49 14.16 -13.38
CA PHE A 21 16.75 13.26 -14.51
C PHE A 21 18.10 12.53 -14.44
N ASN A 22 19.00 12.94 -13.54
CA ASN A 22 20.32 12.33 -13.40
C ASN A 22 20.44 11.53 -12.10
N ARG A 23 20.30 10.21 -12.21
CA ARG A 23 20.46 9.28 -11.09
C ARG A 23 21.88 9.36 -10.52
N PRO A 24 22.05 9.70 -9.22
CA PRO A 24 23.35 9.65 -8.56
C PRO A 24 23.87 8.22 -8.41
N THR A 25 25.19 8.06 -8.29
CA THR A 25 25.84 6.74 -8.25
C THR A 25 25.56 5.93 -6.99
N PHE A 26 25.22 6.59 -5.88
CA PHE A 26 24.89 5.90 -4.63
C PHE A 26 23.47 5.31 -4.65
N HIS A 27 22.56 5.79 -5.52
CA HIS A 27 21.20 5.22 -5.61
C HIS A 27 21.23 3.77 -6.10
N GLN A 28 20.30 2.97 -5.58
CA GLN A 28 20.04 1.63 -6.09
C GLN A 28 18.94 1.68 -7.16
N PRO A 29 19.28 1.39 -8.44
CA PRO A 29 18.31 1.41 -9.53
C PRO A 29 17.08 0.55 -9.26
N VAL A 30 17.27 -0.61 -8.62
CA VAL A 30 16.18 -1.53 -8.26
C VAL A 30 15.18 -0.85 -7.32
N ILE A 31 15.67 -0.21 -6.26
CA ILE A 31 14.81 0.44 -5.25
C ILE A 31 14.07 1.64 -5.84
N ASP A 32 14.76 2.45 -6.66
CA ASP A 32 14.10 3.54 -7.40
C ASP A 32 13.00 2.97 -8.31
N GLY A 33 13.27 1.90 -9.06
CA GLY A 33 12.28 1.26 -9.93
C GLY A 33 11.05 0.77 -9.18
N VAL A 34 11.23 0.11 -8.02
CA VAL A 34 10.11 -0.36 -7.20
C VAL A 34 9.29 0.83 -6.68
N ARG A 35 9.92 1.94 -6.26
CA ARG A 35 9.21 3.17 -5.85
C ARG A 35 8.39 3.78 -6.98
N ALA A 36 8.94 3.81 -8.19
CA ALA A 36 8.25 4.33 -9.37
C ALA A 36 7.02 3.48 -9.71
N ILE A 37 7.15 2.15 -9.68
CA ILE A 37 6.02 1.23 -9.92
C ILE A 37 4.96 1.40 -8.82
N ALA A 38 5.39 1.48 -7.56
CA ALA A 38 4.51 1.66 -6.42
C ALA A 38 3.62 2.92 -6.55
N VAL A 39 4.21 4.08 -6.86
CA VAL A 39 3.41 5.30 -7.05
C VAL A 39 2.53 5.21 -8.28
N LEU A 40 3.01 4.68 -9.41
CA LEU A 40 2.19 4.56 -10.61
C LEU A 40 0.97 3.65 -10.38
N TRP A 41 1.15 2.57 -9.64
CA TRP A 41 0.05 1.67 -9.29
C TRP A 41 -1.01 2.40 -8.45
N VAL A 42 -0.60 3.11 -7.40
CA VAL A 42 -1.49 3.94 -6.58
C VAL A 42 -2.22 4.99 -7.44
N LEU A 43 -1.47 5.70 -8.29
CA LEU A 43 -2.04 6.76 -9.14
C LEU A 43 -3.04 6.22 -10.16
N PHE A 44 -2.75 5.08 -10.80
CA PHE A 44 -3.69 4.47 -11.75
C PHE A 44 -4.94 3.95 -11.05
N PHE A 45 -4.79 3.33 -9.88
CA PHE A 45 -5.94 2.89 -9.08
C PHE A 45 -6.82 4.08 -8.72
N HIS A 46 -6.28 5.14 -8.12
CA HIS A 46 -7.07 6.31 -7.72
C HIS A 46 -7.66 7.06 -8.93
N ALA A 47 -6.93 7.10 -10.06
CA ALA A 47 -7.45 7.66 -11.30
C ALA A 47 -8.65 6.86 -11.84
N TRP A 48 -8.77 5.56 -11.57
CA TRP A 48 -9.97 4.79 -11.85
C TRP A 48 -11.01 4.94 -10.74
N PHE A 49 -10.63 4.67 -9.50
CA PHE A 49 -11.47 4.59 -8.31
C PHE A 49 -12.28 5.86 -8.05
N PHE A 50 -11.66 7.05 -8.18
CA PHE A 50 -12.36 8.31 -7.93
C PHE A 50 -13.23 8.77 -9.11
N GLN A 51 -13.18 8.13 -10.27
CA GLN A 51 -14.11 8.48 -11.36
C GLN A 51 -15.47 7.81 -11.10
N ASN A 52 -16.29 8.46 -10.27
CA ASN A 52 -17.60 7.95 -9.85
C ASN A 52 -18.73 8.42 -10.79
N SER A 53 -19.71 7.55 -11.07
CA SER A 53 -20.92 7.85 -11.87
C SER A 53 -21.82 8.92 -11.24
N GLN A 54 -21.67 9.24 -9.97
CA GLN A 54 -22.37 10.35 -9.33
C GLN A 54 -22.03 11.71 -9.96
N TRP A 55 -20.87 11.85 -10.61
CA TRP A 55 -20.44 13.09 -11.27
C TRP A 55 -20.72 13.12 -12.78
N THR A 56 -21.37 12.09 -13.30
CA THR A 56 -21.66 11.98 -14.74
C THR A 56 -23.08 12.44 -15.08
N ASN A 57 -23.80 13.07 -14.15
CA ASN A 57 -25.20 13.47 -14.30
C ASN A 57 -26.11 12.31 -14.77
N GLY A 58 -25.85 11.09 -14.29
CA GLY A 58 -26.60 9.89 -14.67
C GLY A 58 -26.12 9.20 -15.95
N ASN A 59 -25.02 9.63 -16.56
CA ASN A 59 -24.43 8.94 -17.71
C ASN A 59 -23.62 7.72 -17.27
N GLU A 60 -23.77 6.60 -17.97
CA GLU A 60 -23.00 5.39 -17.70
C GLU A 60 -21.51 5.57 -18.07
N LEU A 61 -20.62 5.00 -17.25
CA LEU A 61 -19.19 4.86 -17.53
C LEU A 61 -18.87 3.37 -17.78
N PRO A 62 -19.27 2.78 -18.93
CA PRO A 62 -19.17 1.34 -19.12
C PRO A 62 -17.73 0.79 -19.01
N PHE A 63 -16.70 1.62 -19.27
CA PHE A 63 -15.32 1.22 -19.03
C PHE A 63 -14.95 1.14 -17.54
N TYR A 64 -15.54 1.97 -16.68
CA TYR A 64 -15.32 1.93 -15.22
C TYR A 64 -15.74 0.57 -14.64
N ASP A 65 -16.94 0.10 -14.99
CA ASP A 65 -17.47 -1.20 -14.55
C ASP A 65 -16.70 -2.37 -15.18
N SER A 66 -16.23 -2.20 -16.42
CA SER A 66 -15.45 -3.23 -17.10
C SER A 66 -14.11 -3.51 -16.42
N ILE A 67 -13.48 -2.49 -15.83
CA ILE A 67 -12.21 -2.65 -15.07
C ILE A 67 -12.45 -3.49 -13.82
N PHE A 68 -13.56 -3.25 -13.12
CA PHE A 68 -13.91 -4.05 -11.96
C PHE A 68 -14.16 -5.51 -12.40
N ASN A 69 -15.07 -5.75 -13.32
CA ASN A 69 -15.54 -7.12 -13.61
C ASN A 69 -14.51 -8.00 -14.36
N ASN A 70 -13.42 -7.45 -14.88
CA ASN A 70 -12.47 -8.18 -15.71
C ASN A 70 -11.20 -8.58 -14.94
N PHE A 71 -10.91 -9.89 -14.92
CA PHE A 71 -9.74 -10.48 -14.27
C PHE A 71 -8.40 -9.86 -14.72
N ALA A 72 -8.29 -9.42 -15.98
CA ALA A 72 -7.08 -8.77 -16.49
C ALA A 72 -6.73 -7.46 -15.77
N PHE A 73 -7.70 -6.83 -15.10
CA PHE A 73 -7.54 -5.59 -14.36
C PHE A 73 -7.62 -5.77 -12.83
N SER A 74 -7.62 -7.01 -12.32
CA SER A 74 -7.63 -7.26 -10.87
C SER A 74 -6.46 -6.59 -10.13
N TRP A 75 -5.30 -6.48 -10.76
CA TRP A 75 -4.16 -5.76 -10.16
C TRP A 75 -4.53 -4.31 -9.91
N LEU A 76 -5.25 -3.67 -10.84
CA LEU A 76 -5.60 -2.26 -10.75
C LEU A 76 -6.51 -2.03 -9.55
N VAL A 77 -7.52 -2.88 -9.36
CA VAL A 77 -8.46 -2.83 -8.22
C VAL A 77 -7.74 -3.03 -6.89
N LYS A 78 -6.65 -3.80 -6.85
CA LYS A 78 -5.78 -3.96 -5.66
C LYS A 78 -4.74 -2.83 -5.49
N GLY A 79 -5.11 -1.58 -5.78
CA GLY A 79 -4.21 -0.42 -5.72
C GLY A 79 -3.53 -0.20 -4.36
N GLY A 80 -4.16 -0.64 -3.27
CA GLY A 80 -3.57 -0.62 -1.93
C GLY A 80 -2.24 -1.39 -1.80
N LEU A 81 -1.98 -2.36 -2.68
CA LEU A 81 -0.70 -3.06 -2.71
C LEU A 81 0.46 -2.16 -3.16
N GLY A 82 0.19 -1.09 -3.92
CA GLY A 82 1.18 -0.07 -4.22
C GLY A 82 1.69 0.63 -2.95
N VAL A 83 0.83 0.85 -1.95
CA VAL A 83 1.23 1.35 -0.63
C VAL A 83 2.04 0.30 0.14
N ASP A 84 1.67 -0.98 0.04
CA ASP A 84 2.46 -2.06 0.66
C ASP A 84 3.88 -2.16 0.08
N MET A 85 4.05 -1.87 -1.22
CA MET A 85 5.39 -1.75 -1.81
C MET A 85 6.19 -0.62 -1.16
N PHE A 86 5.56 0.54 -0.91
CA PHE A 86 6.20 1.63 -0.16
C PHE A 86 6.58 1.20 1.25
N PHE A 87 5.69 0.54 1.99
CA PHE A 87 5.99 0.03 3.33
C PHE A 87 7.22 -0.88 3.36
N VAL A 88 7.33 -1.84 2.42
CA VAL A 88 8.52 -2.71 2.33
C VAL A 88 9.79 -1.91 2.04
N ILE A 89 9.76 -1.00 1.06
CA ILE A 89 10.92 -0.16 0.71
C ILE A 89 11.32 0.75 1.87
N SER A 90 10.33 1.36 2.52
CA SER A 90 10.50 2.26 3.64
C SER A 90 11.13 1.56 4.84
N GLY A 91 10.65 0.36 5.18
CA GLY A 91 11.26 -0.52 6.16
C GLY A 91 12.70 -0.89 5.80
N PHE A 92 12.95 -1.23 4.54
CA PHE A 92 14.27 -1.60 4.03
C PHE A 92 15.28 -0.44 4.12
N LEU A 93 14.87 0.76 3.73
CA LEU A 93 15.74 1.93 3.73
C LEU A 93 15.96 2.47 5.13
N ILE A 94 14.91 2.60 5.94
CA ILE A 94 15.07 3.10 7.31
C ILE A 94 15.84 2.12 8.18
N GLY A 95 15.55 0.82 8.04
CA GLY A 95 16.30 -0.24 8.67
C GLY A 95 17.77 -0.16 8.27
N SER A 96 18.06 0.03 6.98
CA SER A 96 19.44 0.12 6.50
C SER A 96 20.20 1.30 7.11
N ILE A 97 19.57 2.48 7.18
CA ILE A 97 20.17 3.68 7.78
C ILE A 97 20.46 3.45 9.27
N ILE A 98 19.46 2.95 10.03
CA ILE A 98 19.58 2.73 11.47
C ILE A 98 20.63 1.65 11.77
N PHE A 99 20.60 0.52 11.06
CA PHE A 99 21.55 -0.57 11.27
C PHE A 99 22.99 -0.15 10.96
N LYS A 100 23.22 0.64 9.90
CA LYS A 100 24.55 1.19 9.61
C LYS A 100 25.05 2.10 10.73
N GLU A 101 24.21 2.98 11.25
CA GLU A 101 24.59 3.90 12.33
C GLU A 101 24.90 3.16 13.64
N ILE A 102 24.05 2.19 13.99
CA ILE A 102 24.25 1.33 15.16
C ILE A 102 25.51 0.45 14.98
N ASN A 103 25.75 -0.10 13.79
CA ASN A 103 26.94 -0.89 13.50
C ASN A 103 28.24 -0.08 13.64
N LYS A 104 28.19 1.21 13.27
CA LYS A 104 29.33 2.12 13.38
C LYS A 104 29.63 2.55 14.82
N SER A 105 28.61 2.79 15.64
CA SER A 105 28.77 3.53 16.90
C SER A 105 28.15 2.88 18.14
N GLU A 106 27.50 1.72 18.01
CA GLU A 106 26.67 1.05 19.03
C GLU A 106 25.61 1.93 19.69
N THR A 107 25.38 3.12 19.14
CA THR A 107 24.49 4.17 19.63
C THR A 107 23.72 4.76 18.45
N MET A 108 22.74 5.60 18.75
CA MET A 108 21.93 6.27 17.74
C MET A 108 21.82 7.76 18.06
N ASN A 109 22.06 8.61 17.07
CA ASN A 109 21.81 10.04 17.18
C ASN A 109 20.37 10.37 16.76
N PHE A 110 19.43 10.22 17.70
CA PHE A 110 18.01 10.48 17.48
C PHE A 110 17.73 11.89 16.94
N ARG A 111 18.42 12.92 17.45
CA ARG A 111 18.24 14.31 16.98
C ARG A 111 18.58 14.44 15.51
N ARG A 112 19.71 13.88 15.09
CA ARG A 112 20.17 13.91 13.69
C ARG A 112 19.25 13.09 12.78
N PHE A 113 18.76 11.96 13.27
CA PHE A 113 17.81 11.11 12.54
C PHE A 113 16.49 11.85 12.28
N TYR A 114 15.82 12.32 13.33
CA TYR A 114 14.52 12.98 13.22
C TYR A 114 14.59 14.32 12.51
N ALA A 115 15.66 15.11 12.71
CA ALA A 115 15.80 16.39 12.00
C ALA A 115 15.94 16.21 10.48
N ARG A 116 16.62 15.15 10.03
CA ARG A 116 16.75 14.84 8.60
C ARG A 116 15.43 14.39 7.99
N ARG A 117 14.65 13.58 8.71
CA ARG A 117 13.29 13.19 8.31
C ARG A 117 12.34 14.39 8.28
N PHE A 118 12.37 15.24 9.30
CA PHE A 118 11.56 16.44 9.34
C PHE A 118 11.81 17.31 8.10
N LEU A 119 13.07 17.60 7.77
CA LEU A 119 13.44 18.37 6.58
C LEU A 119 13.11 17.66 5.25
N ARG A 120 12.83 16.35 5.26
CA ARG A 120 12.45 15.57 4.08
C ARG A 120 10.97 15.70 3.74
N LEU A 121 10.12 15.58 4.75
CA LEU A 121 8.71 15.29 4.59
C LEU A 121 7.86 16.52 4.95
N MET A 122 8.05 17.04 6.16
CA MET A 122 7.15 18.03 6.73
C MET A 122 7.00 19.31 5.90
N PRO A 123 8.06 19.93 5.34
CA PRO A 123 7.91 21.17 4.56
C PRO A 123 6.98 21.02 3.35
N VAL A 124 7.14 19.95 2.57
CA VAL A 124 6.30 19.70 1.40
C VAL A 124 4.89 19.30 1.85
N TYR A 125 4.79 18.51 2.91
CA TYR A 125 3.50 18.11 3.44
C TYR A 125 2.64 19.29 3.91
N VAL A 126 3.25 20.26 4.61
CA VAL A 126 2.58 21.49 5.04
C VAL A 126 2.13 22.32 3.83
N VAL A 127 2.96 22.44 2.79
CA VAL A 127 2.54 23.12 1.55
C VAL A 127 1.35 22.41 0.90
N ALA A 128 1.38 21.08 0.81
CA ALA A 128 0.27 20.29 0.28
C ALA A 128 -1.01 20.46 1.12
N MET A 129 -0.91 20.48 2.46
CA MET A 129 -2.05 20.76 3.34
C MET A 129 -2.64 22.15 3.08
N VAL A 130 -1.81 23.18 2.92
CA VAL A 130 -2.31 24.54 2.60
C VAL A 130 -2.99 24.57 1.24
N LEU A 131 -2.44 23.86 0.23
CA LEU A 131 -3.09 23.73 -1.07
C LEU A 131 -4.42 22.99 -0.97
N GLY A 132 -4.49 21.98 -0.10
CA GLY A 132 -5.71 21.21 0.19
C GLY A 132 -6.89 22.10 0.60
N ILE A 133 -6.66 23.23 1.27
CA ILE A 133 -7.75 24.17 1.66
C ILE A 133 -8.52 24.65 0.43
N PHE A 134 -7.81 24.87 -0.69
CA PHE A 134 -8.40 25.34 -1.93
C PHE A 134 -9.02 24.21 -2.74
N PHE A 135 -8.31 23.08 -2.87
CA PHE A 135 -8.79 21.94 -3.67
C PHE A 135 -10.00 21.25 -3.04
N MET A 136 -10.02 21.12 -1.72
CA MET A 136 -11.07 20.45 -0.94
C MET A 136 -12.15 21.42 -0.43
N LYS A 137 -12.16 22.69 -0.90
CA LYS A 137 -13.13 23.73 -0.51
C LYS A 137 -13.32 23.91 1.02
N GLY A 138 -12.29 23.59 1.81
CA GLY A 138 -12.33 23.70 3.26
C GLY A 138 -13.10 22.58 3.99
N GLU A 139 -13.34 21.44 3.37
CA GLU A 139 -13.87 20.25 4.04
C GLU A 139 -12.92 19.76 5.16
N ASN A 140 -13.48 19.31 6.29
CA ASN A 140 -12.79 18.71 7.43
C ASN A 140 -11.61 19.52 8.03
N LEU A 141 -11.62 20.85 7.89
CA LEU A 141 -10.53 21.72 8.36
C LEU A 141 -10.25 21.63 9.87
N GLU A 142 -11.27 21.31 10.66
CA GLU A 142 -11.17 21.09 12.10
C GLU A 142 -10.27 19.90 12.47
N TYR A 143 -9.97 19.00 11.54
CA TYR A 143 -9.11 17.82 11.73
C TYR A 143 -7.71 17.98 11.15
N VAL A 144 -7.34 19.15 10.60
CA VAL A 144 -5.98 19.42 10.05
C VAL A 144 -4.87 19.13 11.07
N TRP A 145 -5.13 19.35 12.36
CA TRP A 145 -4.18 19.06 13.43
C TRP A 145 -3.75 17.58 13.45
N ALA A 146 -4.63 16.66 13.04
CA ALA A 146 -4.34 15.24 13.03
C ALA A 146 -3.34 14.88 11.92
N ASN A 147 -3.43 15.53 10.75
CA ASN A 147 -2.43 15.40 9.69
C ASN A 147 -1.08 16.02 10.11
N ILE A 148 -1.08 17.20 10.75
CA ILE A 148 0.16 17.84 11.27
C ILE A 148 0.91 16.91 12.24
N LEU A 149 0.18 16.18 13.08
CA LEU A 149 0.73 15.28 14.08
C LEU A 149 0.95 13.85 13.58
N TYR A 150 0.63 13.53 12.32
CA TYR A 150 0.68 12.16 11.77
C TYR A 150 -0.17 11.16 12.58
N VAL A 151 -1.39 11.56 12.92
CA VAL A 151 -2.38 10.78 13.67
C VAL A 151 -3.77 10.81 13.03
N ASN A 152 -3.87 11.25 11.77
CA ASN A 152 -5.14 11.29 11.04
C ASN A 152 -5.77 9.90 10.88
N ASN A 153 -4.96 8.85 10.87
CA ASN A 153 -5.41 7.46 10.81
C ASN A 153 -6.09 6.94 12.09
N PHE A 154 -6.24 7.77 13.13
CA PHE A 154 -7.09 7.47 14.29
C PHE A 154 -8.42 8.23 14.25
N ILE A 155 -8.60 9.09 13.25
CA ILE A 155 -9.85 9.80 12.99
C ILE A 155 -10.64 8.95 11.98
N PRO A 156 -11.95 8.74 12.17
CA PRO A 156 -12.77 8.05 11.17
C PRO A 156 -12.59 8.69 9.79
N ILE A 157 -12.45 7.86 8.75
CA ILE A 157 -12.10 8.28 7.38
C ILE A 157 -12.96 9.43 6.84
N GLU A 158 -14.26 9.43 7.12
CA GLU A 158 -15.21 10.46 6.71
C GLU A 158 -14.89 11.86 7.28
N ASN A 159 -14.18 11.91 8.41
CA ASN A 159 -13.76 13.12 9.09
C ASN A 159 -12.30 13.49 8.80
N GLN A 160 -11.53 12.64 8.10
CA GLN A 160 -10.12 12.94 7.84
C GLN A 160 -9.99 14.11 6.85
N TYR A 161 -9.05 15.02 7.12
CA TYR A 161 -8.79 16.16 6.23
C TYR A 161 -8.08 15.75 4.93
N MET A 162 -6.86 15.22 5.03
CA MET A 162 -6.19 14.54 3.92
C MET A 162 -6.23 13.04 4.19
N GLY A 163 -7.38 12.41 3.91
CA GLY A 163 -7.66 11.01 4.22
C GLY A 163 -6.57 10.06 3.72
N TRP A 164 -6.14 10.22 2.48
CA TRP A 164 -5.09 9.42 1.86
C TRP A 164 -3.73 9.45 2.54
N CYS A 165 -3.46 10.45 3.37
CA CYS A 165 -2.20 10.52 4.10
C CYS A 165 -2.12 9.58 5.31
N TRP A 166 -3.13 8.73 5.54
CA TRP A 166 -3.10 7.68 6.56
C TRP A 166 -1.84 6.80 6.49
N SER A 167 -1.38 6.47 5.27
CA SER A 167 -0.21 5.63 5.07
C SER A 167 1.06 6.31 5.56
N LEU A 168 1.16 7.63 5.35
CA LEU A 168 2.27 8.45 5.80
C LEU A 168 2.28 8.59 7.33
N ALA A 169 1.09 8.62 7.96
CA ALA A 169 0.96 8.56 9.41
C ALA A 169 1.51 7.24 9.98
N ILE A 170 1.14 6.10 9.40
CA ILE A 170 1.67 4.79 9.79
C ILE A 170 3.20 4.75 9.67
N GLU A 171 3.74 5.25 8.55
CA GLU A 171 5.17 5.31 8.33
C GLU A 171 5.89 6.16 9.40
N GLU A 172 5.41 7.37 9.69
CA GLU A 172 6.03 8.24 10.70
C GLU A 172 5.93 7.67 12.12
N GLN A 173 4.80 7.05 12.47
CA GLN A 173 4.65 6.28 13.71
C GLN A 173 5.67 5.14 13.79
N PHE A 174 5.89 4.41 12.69
CA PHE A 174 6.90 3.38 12.61
C PHE A 174 8.31 3.94 12.79
N TYR A 175 8.62 5.08 12.18
CA TYR A 175 9.94 5.70 12.28
C TYR A 175 10.25 6.30 13.65
N LEU A 176 9.22 6.59 14.45
CA LEU A 176 9.37 6.96 15.85
C LEU A 176 9.77 5.75 16.71
N ILE A 177 9.19 4.58 16.42
CA ILE A 177 9.37 3.34 17.21
C ILE A 177 10.63 2.58 16.78
N ALA A 178 10.89 2.46 15.48
CA ALA A 178 11.91 1.60 14.91
C ALA A 178 13.34 1.89 15.43
N PRO A 179 13.83 3.15 15.52
CA PRO A 179 15.17 3.42 16.04
C PRO A 179 15.36 2.94 17.48
N VAL A 180 14.33 3.10 18.32
CA VAL A 180 14.36 2.65 19.73
C VAL A 180 14.36 1.13 19.79
N PHE A 181 13.45 0.49 19.06
CA PHE A 181 13.34 -0.96 18.97
C PHE A 181 14.65 -1.61 18.48
N LEU A 182 15.19 -1.12 17.36
CA LEU A 182 16.43 -1.65 16.76
C LEU A 182 17.64 -1.39 17.65
N LEU A 183 17.71 -0.24 18.32
CA LEU A 183 18.77 0.04 19.30
C LEU A 183 18.68 -0.94 20.48
N PHE A 184 17.49 -1.20 21.03
CA PHE A 184 17.31 -2.15 22.12
C PHE A 184 17.66 -3.59 21.70
N MET A 185 17.26 -3.98 20.48
CA MET A 185 17.53 -5.30 19.92
C MET A 185 18.96 -5.50 19.41
N ARG A 186 19.81 -4.47 19.41
CA ARG A 186 21.17 -4.49 18.83
C ARG A 186 22.16 -5.47 19.42
N LYS A 187 21.81 -6.19 20.49
CA LYS A 187 22.62 -7.26 21.10
C LYS A 187 21.88 -8.58 21.15
N SER A 188 20.66 -8.62 20.62
CA SER A 188 19.79 -9.78 20.68
C SER A 188 20.23 -10.81 19.65
N GLU A 189 20.46 -12.04 20.08
CA GLU A 189 20.70 -13.16 19.17
C GLU A 189 19.43 -13.68 18.50
N HIS A 190 18.28 -13.23 18.97
CA HIS A 190 16.97 -13.68 18.52
C HIS A 190 16.20 -12.57 17.80
N PHE A 191 16.88 -11.52 17.33
CA PHE A 191 16.26 -10.40 16.61
C PHE A 191 15.27 -10.86 15.54
N PHE A 192 15.68 -11.77 14.66
CA PHE A 192 14.82 -12.27 13.60
C PHE A 192 13.56 -12.98 14.15
N MET A 193 13.69 -13.73 15.25
CA MET A 193 12.55 -14.39 15.91
C MET A 193 11.60 -13.39 16.55
N TRP A 194 12.12 -12.29 17.12
CA TRP A 194 11.27 -11.20 17.61
C TRP A 194 10.47 -10.58 16.47
N CYS A 195 11.08 -10.35 15.30
CA CYS A 195 10.35 -9.87 14.13
C CYS A 195 9.28 -10.87 13.68
N VAL A 196 9.57 -12.17 13.64
CA VAL A 196 8.57 -13.20 13.33
C VAL A 196 7.42 -13.20 14.36
N GLY A 197 7.73 -13.09 15.65
CA GLY A 197 6.73 -12.98 16.71
C GLY A 197 5.85 -11.73 16.56
N LEU A 198 6.44 -10.60 16.18
CA LEU A 198 5.70 -9.38 15.86
C LEU A 198 4.84 -9.55 14.61
N LEU A 199 5.29 -10.20 13.54
CA LEU A 199 4.44 -10.49 12.39
C LEU A 199 3.25 -11.38 12.78
N PHE A 200 3.49 -12.39 13.62
CA PHE A 200 2.42 -13.24 14.15
C PHE A 200 1.41 -12.46 15.00
N ILE A 201 1.86 -11.52 15.83
CA ILE A 201 0.97 -10.62 16.59
C ILE A 201 0.13 -9.77 15.62
N GLY A 202 0.72 -9.21 14.56
CA GLY A 202 -0.01 -8.42 13.58
C GLY A 202 -1.02 -9.25 12.78
N TRP A 203 -0.70 -10.52 12.50
CA TRP A 203 -1.64 -11.49 11.95
C TRP A 203 -2.80 -11.78 12.91
N LEU A 204 -2.54 -12.05 14.18
CA LEU A 204 -3.58 -12.26 15.20
C LEU A 204 -4.50 -11.05 15.36
N LEU A 205 -3.94 -9.83 15.35
CA LEU A 205 -4.72 -8.60 15.45
C LEU A 205 -5.62 -8.39 14.23
N ARG A 206 -5.17 -8.77 13.02
CA ARG A 206 -6.02 -8.77 11.82
C ARG A 206 -7.15 -9.79 11.93
N VAL A 207 -6.85 -11.03 12.32
CA VAL A 207 -7.89 -12.05 12.55
C VAL A 207 -8.91 -11.56 13.56
N PHE A 208 -8.45 -11.04 14.71
CA PHE A 208 -9.34 -10.50 15.73
C PHE A 208 -10.21 -9.34 15.20
N ALA A 209 -9.63 -8.39 14.46
CA ALA A 209 -10.39 -7.28 13.89
C ALA A 209 -11.41 -7.76 12.84
N LEU A 210 -11.04 -8.71 11.98
CA LEU A 210 -11.93 -9.28 10.97
C LEU A 210 -13.11 -10.02 11.60
N GLU A 211 -12.88 -10.79 12.66
CA GLU A 211 -13.92 -11.52 13.39
C GLU A 211 -14.81 -10.60 14.23
N TYR A 212 -14.20 -9.68 14.99
CA TYR A 212 -14.93 -8.82 15.93
C TYR A 212 -15.90 -7.86 15.23
N TYR A 213 -15.54 -7.39 14.03
CA TYR A 213 -16.34 -6.46 13.24
C TYR A 213 -17.07 -7.13 12.06
N ASP A 214 -17.03 -8.46 11.95
CA ASP A 214 -17.60 -9.24 10.84
C ASP A 214 -17.16 -8.76 9.45
N LEU A 215 -15.85 -8.54 9.30
CA LEU A 215 -15.22 -8.00 8.09
C LEU A 215 -14.50 -9.08 7.29
N ALA A 216 -14.76 -10.37 7.51
CA ALA A 216 -14.16 -11.44 6.71
C ALA A 216 -15.02 -11.84 5.49
N VAL A 217 -16.01 -11.03 5.13
CA VAL A 217 -16.92 -11.26 3.98
C VAL A 217 -16.51 -10.48 2.73
N PHE A 218 -17.19 -10.71 1.61
CA PHE A 218 -17.03 -9.86 0.42
C PHE A 218 -17.53 -8.42 0.70
N TRP A 219 -16.87 -7.45 0.09
CA TRP A 219 -17.34 -6.06 0.05
C TRP A 219 -17.03 -5.50 -1.32
N ASP A 220 -17.94 -4.67 -1.82
CA ASP A 220 -17.73 -3.97 -3.06
C ASP A 220 -16.92 -2.70 -2.81
N ILE A 221 -15.74 -2.61 -3.43
CA ILE A 221 -14.90 -1.41 -3.34
C ILE A 221 -15.55 -0.20 -4.00
N GLN A 222 -16.49 -0.43 -4.93
CA GLN A 222 -17.22 0.64 -5.62
C GLN A 222 -18.31 1.26 -4.72
N ASP A 223 -18.69 0.61 -3.62
CA ASP A 223 -19.66 1.08 -2.62
C ASP A 223 -19.02 2.05 -1.60
N LEU A 224 -18.42 3.13 -2.13
CA LEU A 224 -17.68 4.13 -1.36
C LEU A 224 -18.59 4.85 -0.35
N GLY A 225 -18.18 4.87 0.92
CA GLY A 225 -18.91 5.55 1.99
C GLY A 225 -20.07 4.75 2.59
N SER A 226 -20.22 3.47 2.24
CA SER A 226 -21.11 2.58 2.97
C SER A 226 -20.52 2.19 4.34
N ALA A 227 -21.39 1.79 5.27
CA ALA A 227 -20.96 1.39 6.61
C ALA A 227 -19.92 0.27 6.60
N ASN A 228 -20.04 -0.67 5.65
CA ASN A 228 -19.08 -1.76 5.48
C ASN A 228 -17.74 -1.25 4.94
N TRP A 229 -17.76 -0.30 4.00
CA TRP A 229 -16.55 0.34 3.48
C TRP A 229 -15.81 1.09 4.59
N ASP A 230 -16.51 1.94 5.35
CA ASP A 230 -15.96 2.72 6.45
C ASP A 230 -15.37 1.81 7.54
N ALA A 231 -16.10 0.76 7.94
CA ALA A 231 -15.64 -0.18 8.96
C ALA A 231 -14.37 -0.92 8.51
N ARG A 232 -14.30 -1.37 7.25
CA ARG A 232 -13.08 -2.01 6.73
C ARG A 232 -11.91 -1.07 6.70
N PHE A 233 -12.14 0.15 6.21
CA PHE A 233 -11.11 1.15 6.11
C PHE A 233 -10.53 1.44 7.52
N ASN A 234 -11.42 1.84 8.44
CA ASN A 234 -11.10 2.28 9.80
C ASN A 234 -10.61 1.18 10.74
N HIS A 235 -10.84 -0.11 10.46
CA HIS A 235 -10.46 -1.20 11.36
C HIS A 235 -9.36 -2.11 10.84
N THR A 236 -9.24 -2.27 9.52
CA THR A 236 -8.28 -3.21 8.93
C THR A 236 -7.26 -2.55 8.02
N TYR A 237 -7.59 -1.41 7.40
CA TYR A 237 -6.82 -0.87 6.28
C TYR A 237 -5.89 0.29 6.66
N ASP A 238 -6.34 1.25 7.46
CA ASP A 238 -5.60 2.49 7.75
C ASP A 238 -4.93 2.52 9.14
N ASN A 239 -5.04 1.44 9.91
CA ASN A 239 -4.47 1.34 11.25
C ASN A 239 -3.03 0.84 11.28
N PHE A 240 -2.21 1.43 12.16
CA PHE A 240 -0.84 0.97 12.38
C PHE A 240 -0.74 -0.50 12.78
N TYR A 241 -1.59 -0.95 13.71
CA TYR A 241 -1.49 -2.28 14.34
C TYR A 241 -1.85 -3.46 13.41
N THR A 242 -2.60 -3.22 12.34
CA THR A 242 -2.87 -4.22 11.29
C THR A 242 -1.94 -4.09 10.08
N ARG A 243 -1.18 -2.98 9.96
CA ARG A 243 -0.46 -2.61 8.73
C ARG A 243 1.07 -2.53 8.85
N TYR A 244 1.64 -2.57 10.06
CA TYR A 244 3.10 -2.49 10.23
C TYR A 244 3.89 -3.67 9.61
N GLY A 245 3.23 -4.78 9.23
CA GLY A 245 3.87 -6.00 8.75
C GLY A 245 4.82 -5.77 7.57
N GLY A 246 4.40 -4.99 6.56
CA GLY A 246 5.24 -4.67 5.40
C GLY A 246 6.51 -3.89 5.77
N LEU A 247 6.40 -2.92 6.67
CA LEU A 247 7.54 -2.14 7.19
C LEU A 247 8.52 -3.04 7.96
N LEU A 248 8.00 -3.97 8.76
CA LEU A 248 8.81 -4.92 9.52
C LEU A 248 9.53 -5.92 8.60
N ILE A 249 8.86 -6.43 7.56
CA ILE A 249 9.47 -7.27 6.53
C ILE A 249 10.61 -6.52 5.81
N GLY A 250 10.40 -5.24 5.51
CA GLY A 250 11.45 -4.35 4.99
C GLY A 250 12.67 -4.27 5.94
N ILE A 251 12.44 -4.07 7.24
CA ILE A 251 13.51 -4.08 8.25
C ILE A 251 14.26 -5.43 8.26
N MET A 252 13.54 -6.55 8.18
CA MET A 252 14.15 -7.89 8.14
C MET A 252 15.04 -8.05 6.91
N ALA A 253 14.60 -7.57 5.74
CA ALA A 253 15.41 -7.55 4.53
C ALA A 253 16.67 -6.67 4.68
N ALA A 254 16.55 -5.49 5.33
CA ALA A 254 17.69 -4.62 5.60
C ALA A 254 18.71 -5.27 6.54
N TRP A 255 18.22 -5.98 7.54
CA TRP A 255 19.06 -6.71 8.48
C TRP A 255 19.89 -7.80 7.76
N LEU A 256 19.23 -8.60 6.90
CA LEU A 256 19.90 -9.60 6.08
C LEU A 256 20.96 -8.95 5.17
N HIS A 257 20.60 -7.84 4.51
CA HIS A 257 21.49 -7.11 3.60
C HIS A 257 22.76 -6.60 4.30
N ILE A 258 22.65 -6.08 5.52
CA ILE A 258 23.77 -5.47 6.27
C ILE A 258 24.59 -6.52 7.02
N PHE A 259 23.96 -7.38 7.81
CA PHE A 259 24.66 -8.26 8.74
C PHE A 259 24.90 -9.67 8.20
N ARG A 260 24.24 -10.06 7.11
CA ARG A 260 24.33 -11.40 6.49
C ARG A 260 24.73 -11.35 5.02
N ASN A 261 25.36 -10.26 4.57
CA ASN A 261 25.78 -10.06 3.19
C ASN A 261 26.59 -11.25 2.61
N GLY A 262 27.55 -11.78 3.36
CA GLY A 262 28.37 -12.92 2.93
C GLY A 262 27.60 -14.25 2.86
N GLU A 263 26.58 -14.43 3.69
CA GLU A 263 25.67 -15.58 3.60
C GLU A 263 24.72 -15.44 2.40
N LEU A 264 24.18 -14.23 2.18
CA LEU A 264 23.36 -13.94 1.00
C LEU A 264 24.13 -14.20 -0.31
N LYS A 265 25.36 -13.69 -0.43
CA LYS A 265 26.20 -13.93 -1.62
C LYS A 265 26.35 -15.42 -1.91
N ARG A 266 26.70 -16.23 -0.89
CA ARG A 266 26.82 -17.69 -1.01
C ARG A 266 25.49 -18.37 -1.34
N PHE A 267 24.39 -17.95 -0.73
CA PHE A 267 23.06 -18.47 -1.01
C PHE A 267 22.67 -18.25 -2.47
N PHE A 268 22.91 -17.03 -2.98
CA PHE A 268 22.59 -16.62 -4.35
C PHE A 268 23.58 -17.11 -5.42
N GLU A 269 24.69 -17.76 -5.03
CA GLU A 269 25.60 -18.46 -5.96
C GLU A 269 25.00 -19.78 -6.50
N SER A 270 24.05 -20.39 -5.78
CA SER A 270 23.42 -21.67 -6.19
C SER A 270 22.30 -21.45 -7.21
N SER A 271 22.62 -21.58 -8.50
CA SER A 271 21.69 -21.23 -9.60
C SER A 271 20.33 -21.96 -9.56
N GLY A 272 20.30 -23.28 -9.36
CA GLY A 272 19.05 -24.06 -9.44
C GLY A 272 18.04 -23.75 -8.33
N LYS A 273 18.48 -23.75 -7.06
CA LYS A 273 17.60 -23.46 -5.91
C LYS A 273 17.11 -22.02 -5.92
N VAL A 274 17.98 -21.08 -6.30
CA VAL A 274 17.68 -19.66 -6.35
C VAL A 274 16.67 -19.33 -7.44
N ILE A 275 16.78 -19.95 -8.62
CA ILE A 275 15.78 -19.80 -9.69
C ILE A 275 14.43 -20.28 -9.19
N PHE A 276 14.34 -21.48 -8.60
CA PHE A 276 13.10 -22.00 -8.06
C PHE A 276 12.46 -21.04 -7.05
N LEU A 277 13.22 -20.56 -6.06
CA LEU A 277 12.71 -19.63 -5.05
C LEU A 277 12.32 -18.27 -5.62
N SER A 278 13.06 -17.76 -6.60
CA SER A 278 12.72 -16.49 -7.28
C SER A 278 11.45 -16.63 -8.11
N THR A 279 11.26 -17.78 -8.78
CA THR A 279 10.02 -18.10 -9.47
C THR A 279 8.86 -18.21 -8.49
N THR A 280 9.03 -18.94 -7.38
CA THR A 280 8.01 -19.05 -6.34
C THR A 280 7.63 -17.68 -5.79
N ALA A 281 8.62 -16.84 -5.44
CA ALA A 281 8.35 -15.48 -4.96
C ALA A 281 7.61 -14.63 -6.01
N LEU A 282 7.98 -14.74 -7.29
CA LEU A 282 7.29 -14.05 -8.37
C LEU A 282 5.84 -14.54 -8.53
N VAL A 283 5.60 -15.85 -8.46
CA VAL A 283 4.25 -16.42 -8.51
C VAL A 283 3.42 -15.94 -7.32
N LEU A 284 3.96 -15.97 -6.11
CA LEU A 284 3.27 -15.47 -4.91
C LEU A 284 2.93 -13.98 -5.01
N PHE A 285 3.85 -13.17 -5.54
CA PHE A 285 3.62 -11.74 -5.80
C PHE A 285 2.48 -11.54 -6.81
N ILE A 286 2.46 -12.31 -7.90
CA ILE A 286 1.41 -12.25 -8.92
C ILE A 286 0.08 -12.75 -8.35
N CYS A 287 0.04 -13.89 -7.67
CA CYS A 287 -1.18 -14.42 -7.06
C CYS A 287 -1.76 -13.44 -6.04
N ALA A 288 -0.94 -12.88 -5.14
CA ALA A 288 -1.41 -11.89 -4.16
C ALA A 288 -1.91 -10.59 -4.81
N SER A 289 -1.43 -10.24 -6.01
CA SER A 289 -1.89 -9.05 -6.75
C SER A 289 -3.06 -9.30 -7.69
N MET A 290 -3.33 -10.55 -8.07
CA MET A 290 -4.43 -10.93 -8.97
C MET A 290 -5.64 -11.51 -8.25
N LEU A 291 -5.42 -12.24 -7.15
CA LEU A 291 -6.49 -12.88 -6.40
C LEU A 291 -7.20 -11.83 -5.55
N ASP A 292 -8.34 -11.39 -6.06
CA ASP A 292 -9.28 -10.51 -5.40
C ASP A 292 -10.40 -11.31 -4.72
N MET A 293 -11.03 -10.71 -3.72
CA MET A 293 -12.08 -11.34 -2.90
C MET A 293 -13.29 -11.79 -3.71
N ARG A 294 -13.60 -11.12 -4.82
CA ARG A 294 -14.68 -11.51 -5.74
C ARG A 294 -14.54 -12.93 -6.27
N TYR A 295 -13.31 -13.46 -6.30
CA TYR A 295 -13.03 -14.81 -6.77
C TYR A 295 -13.01 -15.85 -5.66
N ILE A 296 -13.13 -15.45 -4.40
CA ILE A 296 -13.15 -16.34 -3.24
C ILE A 296 -14.37 -16.14 -2.34
N VAL A 297 -15.38 -15.37 -2.79
CA VAL A 297 -16.61 -15.12 -2.05
C VAL A 297 -17.39 -16.41 -1.76
N ASP A 298 -17.36 -17.38 -2.67
CA ASP A 298 -18.04 -18.67 -2.53
C ASP A 298 -17.20 -19.72 -1.76
N THR A 299 -16.04 -19.33 -1.24
CA THR A 299 -15.19 -20.25 -0.45
C THR A 299 -15.61 -20.27 1.02
N PRO A 300 -15.32 -21.34 1.77
CA PRO A 300 -15.63 -21.39 3.19
C PRO A 300 -15.09 -20.17 3.94
N TYR A 301 -15.84 -19.65 4.91
CA TYR A 301 -15.48 -18.45 5.69
C TYR A 301 -14.02 -18.46 6.21
N LEU A 302 -13.56 -19.62 6.69
CA LEU A 302 -12.18 -19.78 7.18
C LEU A 302 -11.13 -19.46 6.11
N VAL A 303 -11.40 -19.74 4.84
CA VAL A 303 -10.51 -19.42 3.71
C VAL A 303 -10.49 -17.92 3.47
N GLN A 304 -11.65 -17.26 3.47
CA GLN A 304 -11.76 -15.80 3.32
C GLN A 304 -11.02 -15.06 4.45
N LEU A 305 -11.26 -15.47 5.69
CA LEU A 305 -10.56 -14.96 6.87
C LEU A 305 -9.05 -15.15 6.77
N ALA A 306 -8.60 -16.36 6.44
CA ALA A 306 -7.19 -16.66 6.31
C ALA A 306 -6.53 -15.83 5.20
N TRP A 307 -7.23 -15.65 4.07
CA TRP A 307 -6.75 -14.83 2.97
C TRP A 307 -6.57 -13.36 3.39
N TYR A 308 -7.61 -12.70 3.90
CA TYR A 308 -7.52 -11.30 4.34
C TYR A 308 -6.45 -11.06 5.41
N ALA A 309 -6.33 -11.99 6.35
CA ALA A 309 -5.35 -11.87 7.40
C ALA A 309 -3.90 -12.03 6.90
N THR A 310 -3.66 -12.70 5.76
CA THR A 310 -2.30 -13.08 5.32
C THR A 310 -1.83 -12.45 4.00
N GLU A 311 -2.73 -12.10 3.08
CA GLU A 311 -2.37 -11.75 1.69
C GLU A 311 -1.30 -10.66 1.58
N ARG A 312 -1.36 -9.63 2.44
CA ARG A 312 -0.44 -8.51 2.43
C ARG A 312 0.95 -8.86 2.93
N ASP A 313 1.04 -9.81 3.87
CA ASP A 313 2.33 -10.30 4.36
C ASP A 313 3.00 -11.18 3.31
N ILE A 314 2.21 -12.00 2.59
CA ILE A 314 2.68 -12.80 1.45
C ILE A 314 3.22 -11.86 0.36
N PHE A 315 2.45 -10.83 0.01
CA PHE A 315 2.86 -9.82 -0.94
C PHE A 315 4.15 -9.10 -0.50
N ALA A 316 4.23 -8.64 0.75
CA ALA A 316 5.39 -7.94 1.26
C ALA A 316 6.64 -8.83 1.33
N ALA A 317 6.51 -10.09 1.77
CA ALA A 317 7.61 -11.05 1.87
C ALA A 317 8.13 -11.45 0.49
N SER A 318 7.23 -11.70 -0.47
CA SER A 318 7.60 -11.99 -1.86
C SER A 318 8.33 -10.81 -2.50
N LEU A 319 7.82 -9.59 -2.33
CA LEU A 319 8.49 -8.37 -2.81
C LEU A 319 9.88 -8.19 -2.19
N ALA A 320 10.01 -8.35 -0.87
CA ALA A 320 11.29 -8.23 -0.18
C ALA A 320 12.31 -9.26 -0.68
N PHE A 321 11.86 -10.51 -0.92
CA PHE A 321 12.70 -11.54 -1.51
C PHE A 321 13.14 -11.16 -2.94
N LEU A 322 12.22 -10.69 -3.79
CA LEU A 322 12.52 -10.27 -5.16
C LEU A 322 13.50 -9.08 -5.20
N ILE A 323 13.39 -8.13 -4.26
CA ILE A 323 14.35 -7.04 -4.09
C ILE A 323 15.74 -7.60 -3.76
N ILE A 324 15.86 -8.49 -2.76
CA ILE A 324 17.14 -9.09 -2.39
C ILE A 324 17.71 -9.92 -3.56
N ALA A 325 16.88 -10.72 -4.23
CA ALA A 325 17.29 -11.51 -5.40
C ALA A 325 17.81 -10.59 -6.52
N ALA A 326 17.13 -9.46 -6.79
CA ALA A 326 17.58 -8.47 -7.76
C ALA A 326 18.92 -7.81 -7.36
N LEU A 327 19.24 -7.70 -6.08
CA LEU A 327 20.52 -7.14 -5.61
C LEU A 327 21.69 -8.14 -5.68
N TYR A 328 21.45 -9.44 -5.39
CA TYR A 328 22.52 -10.42 -5.20
C TYR A 328 22.60 -11.51 -6.26
N SER A 329 21.46 -11.91 -6.84
CA SER A 329 21.40 -13.06 -7.73
C SER A 329 21.78 -12.74 -9.16
N LYS A 330 22.36 -13.71 -9.87
CA LYS A 330 22.68 -13.63 -11.30
C LYS A 330 21.69 -14.39 -12.19
N ASP A 331 20.62 -14.92 -11.61
CA ASP A 331 19.62 -15.68 -12.36
C ASP A 331 18.83 -14.80 -13.36
N VAL A 332 18.07 -15.48 -14.22
CA VAL A 332 17.30 -14.85 -15.31
C VAL A 332 16.22 -13.90 -14.78
N ILE A 333 15.51 -14.27 -13.71
CA ILE A 333 14.46 -13.44 -13.11
C ILE A 333 15.09 -12.19 -12.50
N ALA A 334 16.12 -12.35 -11.67
CA ALA A 334 16.83 -11.23 -11.07
C ALA A 334 17.44 -10.28 -12.11
N LYS A 335 17.97 -10.82 -13.21
CA LYS A 335 18.48 -10.02 -14.34
C LYS A 335 17.37 -9.24 -15.03
N SER A 336 16.22 -9.86 -15.29
CA SER A 336 15.06 -9.20 -15.88
C SER A 336 14.54 -8.09 -14.97
N LEU A 337 14.39 -8.36 -13.67
CA LEU A 337 13.98 -7.38 -12.67
C LEU A 337 14.94 -6.19 -12.63
N ARG A 338 16.26 -6.40 -12.56
CA ARG A 338 17.24 -5.31 -12.62
C ARG A 338 17.13 -4.47 -13.89
N THR A 339 16.81 -5.10 -15.02
CA THR A 339 16.70 -4.41 -16.31
C THR A 339 15.45 -3.53 -16.33
N ILE A 340 14.30 -4.07 -15.91
CA ILE A 340 13.02 -3.35 -15.88
C ILE A 340 13.06 -2.24 -14.83
N LEU A 341 13.39 -2.58 -13.57
CA LEU A 341 13.43 -1.63 -12.45
C LEU A 341 14.55 -0.61 -12.61
N GLY A 342 15.65 -0.99 -13.27
CA GLY A 342 16.77 -0.10 -13.53
C GLY A 342 16.55 0.90 -14.66
N ALA A 343 15.42 0.82 -15.39
CA ALA A 343 15.10 1.68 -16.52
C ALA A 343 15.21 3.18 -16.17
N LYS A 344 15.80 3.96 -17.08
CA LYS A 344 16.12 5.37 -16.82
C LYS A 344 14.88 6.25 -16.60
N PHE A 345 13.78 5.95 -17.30
CA PHE A 345 12.54 6.73 -17.20
C PHE A 345 11.82 6.56 -15.85
N LEU A 346 12.08 5.48 -15.12
CA LEU A 346 11.50 5.26 -13.79
C LEU A 346 12.14 6.16 -12.72
N TYR A 347 13.39 6.61 -12.94
CA TYR A 347 14.09 7.41 -11.93
C TYR A 347 13.39 8.74 -11.60
N PRO A 348 13.01 9.59 -12.58
CA PRO A 348 12.24 10.80 -12.30
C PRO A 348 10.93 10.52 -11.56
N ILE A 349 10.21 9.47 -11.95
CA ILE A 349 8.93 9.09 -11.32
C ILE A 349 9.15 8.73 -9.85
N ALA A 350 10.22 7.98 -9.54
CA ALA A 350 10.59 7.66 -8.17
C ALA A 350 11.01 8.87 -7.34
N GLN A 351 11.64 9.89 -7.94
CA GLN A 351 11.95 11.13 -7.23
C GLN A 351 10.69 11.95 -6.92
N LEU A 352 9.73 11.95 -7.84
CA LEU A 352 8.46 12.66 -7.67
C LEU A 352 7.43 11.89 -6.85
N SER A 353 7.73 10.66 -6.43
CA SER A 353 6.72 9.78 -5.82
C SER A 353 6.05 10.38 -4.59
N TYR A 354 6.83 11.05 -3.73
CA TYR A 354 6.33 11.66 -2.51
C TYR A 354 5.41 12.86 -2.80
N SER A 355 5.92 13.85 -3.55
CA SER A 355 5.14 15.03 -3.91
C SER A 355 3.92 14.68 -4.78
N GLY A 356 4.02 13.68 -5.67
CA GLY A 356 2.91 13.17 -6.47
C GLY A 356 1.84 12.50 -5.60
N TYR A 357 2.25 11.68 -4.64
CA TYR A 357 1.33 11.05 -3.68
C TYR A 357 0.60 12.09 -2.82
N LEU A 358 1.24 13.20 -2.45
CA LEU A 358 0.55 14.24 -1.70
C LEU A 358 -0.55 14.93 -2.52
N MET A 359 -0.31 15.17 -3.81
CA MET A 359 -1.17 16.01 -4.67
C MET A 359 -2.26 15.25 -5.43
N HIS A 360 -2.12 13.95 -5.67
CA HIS A 360 -2.96 13.26 -6.65
C HIS A 360 -4.46 13.26 -6.33
N GLU A 361 -4.86 12.91 -5.12
CA GLU A 361 -6.29 12.81 -4.78
C GLU A 361 -6.97 14.18 -4.77
N MET A 362 -6.34 15.21 -4.18
CA MET A 362 -6.91 16.56 -4.20
C MET A 362 -7.09 17.10 -5.63
N ILE A 363 -6.20 16.74 -6.56
CA ILE A 363 -6.34 17.09 -7.98
C ILE A 363 -7.50 16.31 -8.59
N MET A 364 -7.61 15.01 -8.34
CA MET A 364 -8.69 14.17 -8.87
C MET A 364 -10.06 14.62 -8.38
N ILE A 365 -10.22 14.82 -7.06
CA ILE A 365 -11.46 15.27 -6.41
C ILE A 365 -11.91 16.63 -6.95
N TRP A 366 -10.97 17.55 -7.18
CA TRP A 366 -11.28 18.87 -7.73
C TRP A 366 -11.57 18.83 -9.24
N LEU A 367 -10.78 18.08 -10.01
CA LEU A 367 -10.82 18.10 -11.47
C LEU A 367 -11.97 17.27 -12.03
N PHE A 368 -12.17 16.05 -11.54
CA PHE A 368 -13.06 15.08 -12.16
C PHE A 368 -14.50 15.56 -12.31
N PRO A 369 -15.14 16.23 -11.33
CA PRO A 369 -16.48 16.77 -11.53
C PRO A 369 -16.54 17.78 -12.68
N ILE A 370 -15.56 18.68 -12.75
CA ILE A 370 -15.50 19.77 -13.75
C ILE A 370 -15.23 19.21 -15.15
N SER A 371 -14.21 18.35 -15.27
CA SER A 371 -13.78 17.84 -16.57
C SER A 371 -14.75 16.81 -17.13
N THR A 372 -15.37 15.99 -16.27
CA THR A 372 -16.40 15.03 -16.69
C THR A 372 -17.63 15.75 -17.25
N GLU A 373 -18.13 16.77 -16.54
CA GLU A 373 -19.26 17.57 -17.00
C GLU A 373 -18.96 18.22 -18.35
N PHE A 374 -17.78 18.84 -18.50
CA PHE A 374 -17.34 19.46 -19.75
C PHE A 374 -17.23 18.46 -20.91
N PHE A 375 -16.59 17.30 -20.70
CA PHE A 375 -16.40 16.33 -21.77
C PHE A 375 -17.71 15.68 -22.21
N ILE A 376 -18.60 15.35 -21.28
CA ILE A 376 -19.85 14.66 -21.59
C ILE A 376 -20.90 15.65 -22.11
N THR A 377 -21.08 16.78 -21.43
CA THR A 377 -22.19 17.71 -21.69
C THR A 377 -21.84 18.73 -22.78
N ASP A 378 -20.69 19.39 -22.69
CA ASP A 378 -20.34 20.47 -23.63
C ASP A 378 -19.70 19.95 -24.91
N MET A 379 -18.93 18.87 -24.82
CA MET A 379 -18.21 18.26 -25.96
C MET A 379 -18.90 17.02 -26.53
N GLU A 380 -20.04 16.60 -25.95
CA GLU A 380 -20.83 15.44 -26.37
C GLU A 380 -20.01 14.15 -26.56
N MET A 381 -18.99 13.96 -25.72
CA MET A 381 -18.08 12.81 -25.81
C MET A 381 -18.67 11.58 -25.11
N SER A 382 -18.29 10.39 -25.57
CA SER A 382 -18.66 9.15 -24.87
C SER A 382 -18.03 9.10 -23.46
N GLY A 383 -18.72 8.48 -22.51
CA GLY A 383 -18.22 8.30 -21.13
C GLY A 383 -16.84 7.65 -21.07
N ASN A 384 -16.55 6.68 -21.94
CA ASN A 384 -15.23 6.05 -22.03
C ASN A 384 -14.13 7.02 -22.46
N THR A 385 -14.43 7.91 -23.41
CA THR A 385 -13.45 8.91 -23.85
C THR A 385 -13.23 9.96 -22.77
N ALA A 386 -14.29 10.44 -22.11
CA ALA A 386 -14.20 11.33 -20.96
C ALA A 386 -13.35 10.71 -19.84
N PHE A 387 -13.58 9.43 -19.53
CA PHE A 387 -12.85 8.69 -18.50
C PHE A 387 -11.34 8.65 -18.75
N ILE A 388 -10.94 8.32 -19.99
CA ILE A 388 -9.52 8.24 -20.37
C ILE A 388 -8.87 9.62 -20.32
N LEU A 389 -9.57 10.66 -20.82
CA LEU A 389 -9.05 12.02 -20.81
C LEU A 389 -8.91 12.58 -19.39
N ASN A 390 -9.87 12.29 -18.50
CA ASN A 390 -9.79 12.63 -17.08
C ASN A 390 -8.55 12.03 -16.43
N ALA A 391 -8.32 10.73 -16.61
CA ALA A 391 -7.15 10.06 -16.08
C ALA A 391 -5.85 10.69 -16.61
N ILE A 392 -5.75 10.93 -17.92
CA ILE A 392 -4.56 11.57 -18.53
C ILE A 392 -4.33 12.97 -17.95
N LEU A 393 -5.39 13.78 -17.83
CA LEU A 393 -5.30 15.15 -17.35
C LEU A 393 -4.90 15.19 -15.86
N ALA A 394 -5.54 14.39 -15.01
CA ALA A 394 -5.23 14.30 -13.59
C ALA A 394 -3.80 13.81 -13.34
N LEU A 395 -3.35 12.76 -14.04
CA LEU A 395 -1.98 12.26 -13.90
C LEU A 395 -0.95 13.29 -14.37
N THR A 396 -1.23 13.99 -15.47
CA THR A 396 -0.35 15.06 -15.97
C THR A 396 -0.24 16.19 -14.95
N LEU A 397 -1.37 16.69 -14.42
CA LEU A 397 -1.38 17.73 -13.40
C LEU A 397 -0.72 17.28 -12.09
N THR A 398 -0.88 16.00 -11.71
CA THR A 398 -0.20 15.40 -10.56
C THR A 398 1.31 15.45 -10.73
N PHE A 399 1.86 15.02 -11.86
CA PHE A 399 3.32 15.07 -12.06
C PHE A 399 3.86 16.49 -12.23
N VAL A 400 3.10 17.40 -12.86
CA VAL A 400 3.49 18.82 -12.98
C VAL A 400 3.52 19.51 -11.60
N SER A 401 2.50 19.29 -10.78
CA SER A 401 2.46 19.81 -9.40
C SER A 401 3.55 19.17 -8.53
N ALA A 402 3.77 17.86 -8.65
CA ALA A 402 4.83 17.15 -7.95
C ALA A 402 6.22 17.70 -8.30
N MET A 403 6.48 17.93 -9.59
CA MET A 403 7.74 18.51 -10.07
C MET A 403 7.95 19.93 -9.54
N THR A 404 6.87 20.72 -9.47
CA THR A 404 6.89 22.06 -8.89
C THR A 404 7.25 22.00 -7.40
N LEU A 405 6.55 21.18 -6.62
CA LEU A 405 6.85 20.99 -5.20
C LEU A 405 8.26 20.44 -4.97
N TYR A 406 8.72 19.51 -5.81
CA TYR A 406 10.06 18.96 -5.72
C TYR A 406 11.14 20.03 -5.88
N VAL A 407 11.05 20.83 -6.95
CA VAL A 407 12.07 21.84 -7.28
C VAL A 407 12.07 22.99 -6.28
N PHE A 408 10.90 23.47 -5.87
CA PHE A 408 10.76 24.69 -5.08
C PHE A 408 10.69 24.47 -3.57
N VAL A 409 10.33 23.27 -3.10
CA VAL A 409 10.13 23.01 -1.66
C VAL A 409 10.98 21.83 -1.21
N GLU A 410 10.74 20.64 -1.76
CA GLU A 410 11.34 19.39 -1.30
C GLU A 410 12.86 19.45 -1.33
N ARG A 411 13.41 19.76 -2.51
CA ARG A 411 14.84 19.73 -2.75
C ARG A 411 15.60 20.82 -1.98
N PRO A 412 15.18 22.11 -1.96
CA PRO A 412 15.81 23.12 -1.12
C PRO A 412 15.84 22.70 0.35
N CYS A 413 14.74 22.17 0.89
CA CYS A 413 14.66 21.70 2.28
C CYS A 413 15.57 20.50 2.55
N MET A 414 15.69 19.56 1.62
CA MET A 414 16.66 18.47 1.73
C MET A 414 18.11 18.97 1.72
N ARG A 415 18.42 20.02 0.95
CA ARG A 415 19.77 20.62 0.90
C ARG A 415 20.15 21.39 2.17
N LEU A 416 19.16 21.92 2.91
CA LEU A 416 19.39 22.58 4.21
C LEU A 416 20.09 21.66 5.22
N ARG A 417 20.00 20.34 5.08
CA ARG A 417 20.73 19.36 5.90
C ARG A 417 22.25 19.58 5.91
N HIS A 418 22.79 20.13 4.83
CA HIS A 418 24.23 20.39 4.67
C HIS A 418 24.61 21.84 5.01
N HIS A 419 23.65 22.68 5.37
CA HIS A 419 23.90 24.08 5.72
C HIS A 419 24.66 24.17 7.07
N PRO A 420 25.63 25.09 7.24
CA PRO A 420 26.42 25.24 8.46
C PRO A 420 25.58 25.38 9.76
N MET A 421 24.35 25.89 9.66
CA MET A 421 23.41 25.95 10.79
C MET A 421 23.02 24.56 11.33
N MET A 422 22.84 23.56 10.46
CA MET A 422 22.53 22.18 10.86
C MET A 422 23.75 21.47 11.47
N LYS A 423 24.97 21.85 11.06
CA LYS A 423 26.23 21.37 11.64
C LYS A 423 26.36 21.67 13.14
N ARG A 424 25.70 22.72 13.65
CA ARG A 424 25.65 23.03 15.10
C ARG A 424 24.84 22.03 15.90
N ILE A 425 23.79 21.45 15.31
CA ILE A 425 23.02 20.35 15.93
C ILE A 425 23.90 19.10 16.03
N GLU A 426 24.72 18.82 15.00
CA GLU A 426 25.66 17.68 14.97
C GLU A 426 26.76 17.77 16.04
N LEU A 427 27.28 18.98 16.30
CA LEU A 427 28.33 19.22 17.30
C LEU A 427 27.82 19.12 18.76
N SER A 428 26.57 19.52 19.04
CA SER A 428 26.03 19.41 20.42
C SER A 428 25.82 17.96 20.87
N SER A 429 25.53 17.05 19.92
CA SER A 429 25.34 15.62 20.20
C SER A 429 26.63 14.82 20.37
N SER A 430 27.72 15.27 19.74
CA SER A 430 29.04 14.62 19.85
C SER A 430 29.80 15.06 21.10
N ALA A 431 29.57 16.28 21.58
CA ALA A 431 30.13 16.78 22.85
C ALA A 431 29.60 16.04 24.10
N LEU A 432 28.41 15.45 24.03
CA LEU A 432 27.82 14.67 25.14
C LEU A 432 28.34 13.22 25.22
N ASN A 433 28.95 12.68 24.16
CA ASN A 433 29.40 11.28 24.08
C ASN A 433 30.92 11.11 24.16
N ALA A 434 31.69 12.20 24.30
CA ALA A 434 33.13 12.12 24.46
C ALA A 434 33.50 11.77 25.91
N LYS A 435 33.84 10.49 26.17
CA LYS A 435 34.64 10.16 27.36
C LYS A 435 36.03 10.81 27.20
N PRO A 436 36.60 11.41 28.26
CA PRO A 436 37.92 12.00 28.17
C PRO A 436 38.95 10.87 27.99
N VAL A 437 39.53 10.77 26.80
CA VAL A 437 40.74 9.97 26.59
C VAL A 437 41.88 10.77 27.20
N VAL A 438 42.38 10.30 28.34
CA VAL A 438 43.62 10.78 28.96
C VAL A 438 44.74 10.52 27.97
N ALA A 439 45.29 11.59 27.39
CA ALA A 439 46.42 11.53 26.49
C ALA A 439 47.68 11.12 27.25
N SER A 440 48.23 9.93 26.97
CA SER A 440 49.64 9.64 27.23
C SER A 440 50.46 10.05 26.02
N SER A 441 51.41 10.95 26.26
CA SER A 441 52.33 11.52 25.29
C SER A 441 53.44 10.54 24.91
N SER A 442 53.64 10.28 23.62
CA SER A 442 54.99 10.11 23.05
C SER A 442 55.01 10.19 21.52
N SER A 443 55.65 11.25 21.03
CA SER A 443 56.49 11.36 19.82
C SER A 443 56.02 10.79 18.47
N GLY A 444 55.72 11.72 17.57
CA GLY A 444 56.49 11.90 16.34
C GLY A 444 56.26 10.89 15.22
N LYS A 445 55.27 11.16 14.37
CA LYS A 445 55.35 11.00 12.90
C LYS A 445 54.18 11.76 12.26
N SER A 446 54.52 12.62 11.30
CA SER A 446 53.60 13.33 10.42
C SER A 446 52.64 12.34 9.75
N ALA A 447 51.38 12.33 10.18
CA ALA A 447 50.29 11.68 9.47
C ALA A 447 49.47 12.78 8.79
N THR A 448 49.58 12.81 7.47
CA THR A 448 48.72 13.55 6.56
C THR A 448 47.27 13.26 6.90
N ILE A 449 46.53 14.27 7.36
CA ILE A 449 45.08 14.21 7.53
C ILE A 449 44.50 14.10 6.12
N ALA A 450 44.22 12.87 5.68
CA ALA A 450 43.44 12.63 4.49
C ALA A 450 42.04 13.23 4.72
N SER A 451 41.76 14.32 4.02
CA SER A 451 40.43 14.92 3.95
C SER A 451 39.50 13.93 3.26
N ALA A 452 38.80 13.11 4.04
CA ALA A 452 37.70 12.32 3.54
C ALA A 452 36.61 13.28 3.07
N ALA A 453 36.39 13.29 1.75
CA ALA A 453 35.36 14.05 1.07
C ALA A 453 33.98 13.56 1.54
N ASP A 454 33.37 14.33 2.45
CA ASP A 454 32.03 14.08 2.98
C ASP A 454 31.03 14.75 2.01
N SER A 455 30.53 13.98 1.05
CA SER A 455 29.60 14.45 0.01
C SER A 455 28.33 13.57 -0.09
N THR A 456 27.19 14.19 0.27
CA THR A 456 25.87 14.13 -0.38
C THR A 456 24.97 12.87 -0.33
N ILE A 457 23.74 13.10 0.17
CA ILE A 457 22.45 12.41 -0.08
C ILE A 457 22.26 11.00 0.54
N LEU A 458 21.91 10.97 1.82
CA LEU A 458 21.63 9.77 2.62
C LEU A 458 20.14 9.39 2.64
N GLU A 459 19.54 9.13 1.47
CA GLU A 459 18.25 8.40 1.38
C GLU A 459 18.28 7.25 0.36
N ALA A 460 19.42 7.06 -0.29
CA ALA A 460 19.66 5.89 -1.12
C ALA A 460 21.08 5.35 -0.97
N GLU A 461 21.81 5.64 0.11
CA GLU A 461 23.12 5.03 0.36
C GLU A 461 22.91 3.56 0.77
N ILE A 462 22.65 2.72 -0.21
CA ILE A 462 22.91 1.30 -0.16
C ILE A 462 24.21 1.16 -0.94
N ILE A 463 25.28 0.81 -0.23
CA ILE A 463 26.63 0.53 -0.74
C ILE A 463 27.53 1.77 -0.93
N ASP A 464 28.38 2.01 0.09
CA ASP A 464 29.82 1.99 -0.19
C ASP A 464 30.30 0.57 0.15
N ASP A 465 30.84 -0.15 -0.84
CA ASP A 465 31.36 -1.52 -0.70
C ASP A 465 32.66 -1.55 0.15
N SER A 466 33.17 -0.39 0.56
CA SER A 466 34.42 -0.26 1.33
C SER A 466 34.30 -0.67 2.80
N TRP A 467 33.09 -0.90 3.34
CA TRP A 467 32.88 -1.07 4.78
C TRP A 467 33.04 -2.50 5.32
N ALA A 468 33.45 -3.45 4.50
CA ALA A 468 33.54 -4.88 4.86
C ALA A 468 34.72 -5.25 5.78
N SER A 469 35.44 -4.30 6.38
CA SER A 469 36.44 -4.61 7.38
C SER A 469 36.45 -3.59 8.50
N GLN A 470 35.98 -4.00 9.68
CA GLN A 470 36.60 -3.75 11.00
C GLN A 470 35.54 -3.78 12.11
N LYS A 471 35.32 -4.98 12.66
CA LYS A 471 35.48 -5.24 14.09
C LYS A 471 35.23 -6.73 14.33
N ASP A 472 36.30 -7.41 14.71
CA ASP A 472 36.21 -8.76 15.27
C ASP A 472 35.57 -8.73 16.67
N ASN A 473 34.89 -9.84 16.95
CA ASN A 473 34.39 -10.33 18.23
C ASN A 473 33.02 -9.81 18.72
N GLN A 474 32.03 -10.57 18.25
CA GLN A 474 30.61 -10.68 18.62
C GLN A 474 29.63 -10.06 17.61
N PRO A 475 28.74 -10.88 16.99
CA PRO A 475 27.74 -10.36 16.09
C PRO A 475 26.76 -9.50 16.89
N MET A 476 26.73 -8.20 16.58
CA MET A 476 25.84 -7.22 17.18
C MET A 476 24.38 -7.77 17.20
N PHE A 477 23.91 -8.27 16.07
CA PHE A 477 22.70 -9.09 16.04
C PHE A 477 23.09 -10.56 15.83
N GLY A 478 22.74 -11.43 16.79
CA GLY A 478 23.27 -12.79 16.84
C GLY A 478 22.80 -13.73 15.74
N THR A 479 23.25 -14.98 15.81
CA THR A 479 23.38 -15.87 14.64
C THR A 479 22.03 -16.25 14.03
N PHE A 480 21.99 -16.32 12.69
CA PHE A 480 20.83 -16.86 11.97
C PHE A 480 20.84 -18.38 12.14
N SER A 481 20.12 -18.87 13.15
CA SER A 481 20.15 -20.28 13.54
C SER A 481 19.21 -21.14 12.69
N ALA A 482 19.40 -22.46 12.72
CA ALA A 482 18.46 -23.43 12.13
C ALA A 482 17.02 -23.24 12.65
N LYS A 483 16.85 -22.72 13.88
CA LYS A 483 15.53 -22.36 14.44
C LYS A 483 14.91 -21.16 13.74
N ALA A 484 15.71 -20.16 13.34
CA ALA A 484 15.25 -19.02 12.54
C ALA A 484 14.84 -19.47 11.12
N ALA A 485 15.61 -20.37 10.52
CA ALA A 485 15.24 -20.98 9.23
C ALA A 485 13.96 -21.82 9.34
N MET A 486 13.77 -22.57 10.42
CA MET A 486 12.56 -23.35 10.69
C MET A 486 11.34 -22.45 10.93
N ALA A 487 11.51 -21.30 11.62
CA ALA A 487 10.45 -20.32 11.83
C ALA A 487 10.00 -19.67 10.50
N ILE A 488 10.94 -19.35 9.61
CA ILE A 488 10.62 -18.94 8.24
C ILE A 488 9.89 -20.06 7.52
N GLY A 489 10.35 -21.30 7.65
CA GLY A 489 9.69 -22.47 7.08
C GLY A 489 8.24 -22.61 7.56
N LEU A 490 7.98 -22.41 8.87
CA LEU A 490 6.65 -22.44 9.48
C LEU A 490 5.76 -21.30 9.00
N VAL A 491 6.29 -20.07 8.91
CA VAL A 491 5.57 -18.94 8.33
C VAL A 491 5.26 -19.24 6.87
N MET A 492 6.22 -19.66 6.06
CA MET A 492 6.01 -20.03 4.65
C MET A 492 5.03 -21.20 4.48
N LEU A 493 5.02 -22.17 5.40
CA LEU A 493 4.06 -23.28 5.43
C LEU A 493 2.64 -22.79 5.71
N LEU A 494 2.47 -21.97 6.76
CA LEU A 494 1.20 -21.33 7.10
C LEU A 494 0.69 -20.43 5.97
N LEU A 495 1.60 -19.79 5.23
CA LEU A 495 1.29 -18.96 4.06
C LEU A 495 0.98 -19.79 2.79
N SER A 496 1.48 -21.02 2.70
CA SER A 496 1.31 -21.89 1.53
C SER A 496 0.06 -22.77 1.58
N SER A 497 -0.44 -23.10 2.78
CA SER A 497 -1.61 -23.99 2.93
C SER A 497 -2.89 -23.37 2.37
N THR A 498 -3.04 -22.04 2.47
CA THR A 498 -4.19 -21.32 1.90
C THR A 498 -4.14 -21.32 0.37
N ILE A 499 -2.94 -21.13 -0.21
CA ILE A 499 -2.73 -21.11 -1.67
C ILE A 499 -2.91 -22.51 -2.26
N LEU A 500 -2.42 -23.54 -1.58
CA LEU A 500 -2.59 -24.92 -2.04
C LEU A 500 -4.05 -25.33 -2.03
N TYR A 501 -4.83 -24.90 -1.03
CA TYR A 501 -6.27 -25.13 -1.02
C TYR A 501 -6.96 -24.44 -2.20
N THR A 502 -6.73 -23.15 -2.44
CA THR A 502 -7.37 -22.42 -3.57
C THR A 502 -6.96 -22.95 -4.94
N VAL A 503 -5.71 -23.40 -5.10
CA VAL A 503 -5.22 -23.98 -6.37
C VAL A 503 -5.71 -25.41 -6.56
N MET A 504 -5.96 -26.16 -5.49
CA MET A 504 -6.44 -27.55 -5.56
C MET A 504 -7.97 -27.69 -5.46
N SER A 505 -8.68 -26.66 -5.00
CA SER A 505 -10.14 -26.62 -4.93
C SER A 505 -10.80 -26.16 -6.23
N SER A 506 -10.04 -26.02 -7.32
CA SER A 506 -10.58 -25.68 -8.66
C SER A 506 -11.13 -26.88 -9.42
N ASP A 507 -11.33 -28.04 -8.76
CA ASP A 507 -12.07 -29.16 -9.34
C ASP A 507 -13.40 -29.32 -8.59
N GLY A 508 -14.47 -29.30 -9.37
CA GLY A 508 -15.85 -29.18 -8.93
C GLY A 508 -16.24 -30.17 -7.83
N GLY A 509 -16.91 -29.63 -6.82
CA GLY A 509 -17.69 -30.39 -5.86
C GLY A 509 -18.93 -29.59 -5.51
N GLU A 510 -20.08 -29.98 -6.07
CA GLU A 510 -21.37 -29.68 -5.47
C GLU A 510 -21.34 -30.23 -4.03
N LEU A 511 -21.47 -29.35 -3.05
CA LEU A 511 -21.62 -29.74 -1.65
C LEU A 511 -22.84 -29.01 -1.10
N GLU A 512 -23.82 -29.83 -0.72
CA GLU A 512 -25.11 -29.48 -0.15
C GLU A 512 -24.96 -28.48 1.00
N GLU A 513 -25.60 -27.32 0.84
CA GLU A 513 -25.82 -26.35 1.90
C GLU A 513 -26.86 -26.87 2.88
N ALA A 514 -26.44 -27.13 4.12
CA ALA A 514 -27.36 -27.27 5.24
C ALA A 514 -27.69 -25.87 5.76
N ALA A 515 -28.76 -25.27 5.24
CA ALA A 515 -29.33 -24.03 5.76
C ALA A 515 -30.39 -24.35 6.83
N ASP A 516 -30.21 -23.80 8.04
CA ASP A 516 -31.24 -23.78 9.07
C ASP A 516 -32.42 -22.91 8.58
N THR A 517 -33.63 -23.50 8.61
CA THR A 517 -34.86 -22.94 8.05
C THR A 517 -35.70 -22.28 9.13
N ILE A 518 -36.10 -21.02 8.92
CA ILE A 518 -37.19 -20.38 9.66
C ILE A 518 -38.33 -20.20 8.67
N ALA A 519 -39.31 -21.11 8.72
CA ALA A 519 -40.51 -21.02 7.91
C ALA A 519 -41.46 -19.93 8.46
N SER A 520 -42.10 -19.19 7.55
CA SER A 520 -43.24 -18.31 7.88
C SER A 520 -44.45 -19.16 8.29
N ASP A 521 -45.09 -18.85 9.42
CA ASP A 521 -46.30 -19.54 9.92
C ASP A 521 -47.59 -19.12 9.16
N ASP A 522 -47.51 -18.18 8.22
CA ASP A 522 -48.67 -17.72 7.43
C ASP A 522 -48.89 -18.62 6.20
N PRO A 523 -50.00 -19.37 6.11
CA PRO A 523 -50.28 -20.30 5.01
C PRO A 523 -50.54 -19.60 3.66
N THR A 524 -50.60 -18.26 3.64
CA THR A 524 -50.75 -17.47 2.41
C THR A 524 -49.40 -17.07 1.79
N ILE A 525 -48.27 -17.26 2.49
CA ILE A 525 -46.94 -16.88 2.04
C ILE A 525 -46.06 -18.12 1.91
N PHE A 526 -45.58 -18.40 0.69
CA PHE A 526 -44.69 -19.52 0.41
C PHE A 526 -43.59 -19.08 -0.55
N VAL A 527 -42.37 -19.59 -0.34
CA VAL A 527 -41.23 -19.37 -1.23
C VAL A 527 -41.09 -20.59 -2.13
N THR A 528 -40.76 -20.39 -3.40
CA THR A 528 -40.49 -21.48 -4.34
C THR A 528 -39.10 -21.37 -4.94
N ASP A 529 -38.48 -22.50 -5.24
CA ASP A 529 -37.25 -22.52 -6.03
C ASP A 529 -37.50 -22.11 -7.50
N SER A 530 -36.42 -22.11 -8.29
CA SER A 530 -36.46 -21.79 -9.72
C SER A 530 -37.30 -22.77 -10.56
N SER A 531 -37.66 -23.93 -10.01
CA SER A 531 -38.54 -24.92 -10.64
C SER A 531 -40.00 -24.78 -10.24
N GLY A 532 -40.32 -23.83 -9.35
CA GLY A 532 -41.67 -23.58 -8.84
C GLY A 532 -42.08 -24.54 -7.71
N MET A 533 -41.14 -25.29 -7.15
CA MET A 533 -41.40 -26.18 -6.02
C MET A 533 -41.24 -25.40 -4.70
N PRO A 534 -42.13 -25.59 -3.71
CA PRO A 534 -42.05 -24.87 -2.45
C PRO A 534 -40.77 -25.21 -1.70
N VAL A 535 -40.09 -24.19 -1.19
CA VAL A 535 -38.89 -24.29 -0.36
C VAL A 535 -39.12 -23.58 0.98
N ASN A 536 -38.52 -24.11 2.05
CA ASN A 536 -38.66 -23.59 3.41
C ASN A 536 -37.65 -22.46 3.69
N GLU A 537 -37.69 -21.41 2.88
CA GLU A 537 -36.88 -20.22 3.07
C GLU A 537 -37.73 -19.06 3.59
N ALA A 538 -37.09 -18.10 4.28
CA ALA A 538 -37.78 -16.89 4.70
C ALA A 538 -38.14 -16.04 3.48
N PRO A 539 -39.39 -15.57 3.35
CA PRO A 539 -39.77 -14.68 2.27
C PRO A 539 -39.02 -13.35 2.39
N LEU A 540 -38.65 -12.74 1.25
CA LEU A 540 -38.08 -11.39 1.22
C LEU A 540 -39.08 -10.38 1.82
N GLU A 541 -38.58 -9.49 2.67
CA GLU A 541 -39.40 -8.42 3.27
C GLU A 541 -39.84 -7.45 2.17
N MET A 542 -41.14 -7.45 1.86
CA MET A 542 -41.73 -6.62 0.80
C MET A 542 -43.01 -5.97 1.31
N ASP A 543 -43.07 -4.64 1.24
CA ASP A 543 -44.27 -3.87 1.58
C ASP A 543 -45.14 -3.70 0.33
N PHE A 544 -46.31 -4.33 0.31
CA PHE A 544 -47.30 -4.16 -0.74
C PHE A 544 -48.38 -3.17 -0.32
N ILE A 545 -48.56 -2.09 -1.08
CA ILE A 545 -49.66 -1.14 -0.91
C ILE A 545 -50.74 -1.47 -1.94
N PHE A 546 -51.82 -2.12 -1.51
CA PHE A 546 -52.97 -2.39 -2.36
C PHE A 546 -53.99 -1.24 -2.30
N SER A 547 -54.47 -0.78 -3.45
CA SER A 547 -55.67 0.06 -3.50
C SER A 547 -56.88 -0.81 -3.81
N ASP A 548 -57.83 -0.88 -2.88
CA ASP A 548 -59.10 -1.58 -3.08
C ASP A 548 -59.99 -0.80 -4.05
N VAL A 549 -60.33 -1.41 -5.19
CA VAL A 549 -61.22 -0.84 -6.22
C VAL A 549 -62.66 -1.37 -6.11
N GLY A 550 -62.99 -2.15 -5.08
CA GLY A 550 -64.37 -2.51 -4.73
C GLY A 550 -65.02 -3.65 -5.53
N GLU A 551 -64.23 -4.54 -6.16
CA GLU A 551 -64.76 -5.67 -6.93
C GLU A 551 -64.60 -7.02 -6.20
N THR A 552 -65.69 -7.80 -6.11
CA THR A 552 -65.72 -9.15 -5.49
C THR A 552 -65.35 -10.25 -6.49
N GLY A 553 -64.11 -10.22 -7.02
CA GLY A 553 -63.54 -11.22 -7.91
C GLY A 553 -62.61 -12.22 -7.21
N LYS A 554 -62.18 -13.29 -7.90
CA LYS A 554 -61.12 -14.18 -7.40
C LYS A 554 -59.83 -13.38 -7.22
N GLU A 555 -59.19 -13.53 -6.06
CA GLU A 555 -58.01 -12.75 -5.65
C GLU A 555 -56.85 -12.93 -6.67
N PRO A 556 -56.20 -11.83 -7.09
CA PRO A 556 -55.07 -11.91 -8.00
C PRO A 556 -53.84 -12.45 -7.27
N SER A 557 -53.09 -13.34 -7.93
CA SER A 557 -51.78 -13.76 -7.42
C SER A 557 -50.69 -12.90 -8.05
N ILE A 558 -49.78 -12.41 -7.20
CA ILE A 558 -48.58 -11.68 -7.62
C ILE A 558 -47.34 -12.50 -7.24
N GLY A 559 -46.37 -12.58 -8.15
CA GLY A 559 -45.10 -13.25 -7.91
C GLY A 559 -43.94 -12.41 -8.44
N ILE A 560 -42.80 -12.41 -7.74
CA ILE A 560 -41.60 -11.68 -8.14
C ILE A 560 -40.44 -12.66 -8.27
N THR A 561 -39.74 -12.64 -9.40
CA THR A 561 -38.55 -13.50 -9.60
C THR A 561 -37.32 -12.90 -8.96
N SER A 562 -36.30 -13.74 -8.75
CA SER A 562 -34.94 -13.30 -8.37
C SER A 562 -34.31 -12.32 -9.37
N SER A 563 -34.83 -12.25 -10.61
CA SER A 563 -34.41 -11.28 -11.63
C SER A 563 -35.19 -9.96 -11.60
N GLY A 564 -36.06 -9.75 -10.60
CA GLY A 564 -36.89 -8.55 -10.46
C GLY A 564 -38.12 -8.49 -11.39
N CYS A 565 -38.47 -9.59 -12.08
CA CYS A 565 -39.66 -9.61 -12.91
C CYS A 565 -40.90 -9.85 -12.05
N MET A 566 -41.93 -9.03 -12.26
CA MET A 566 -43.24 -9.16 -11.62
C MET A 566 -44.21 -9.92 -12.53
N PHE A 567 -44.92 -10.88 -11.95
CA PHE A 567 -46.02 -11.60 -12.56
C PHE A 567 -47.30 -11.27 -11.82
N PHE A 568 -48.34 -10.99 -12.58
CA PHE A 568 -49.67 -10.72 -12.07
C PHE A 568 -50.65 -11.63 -12.80
N ILE A 569 -51.40 -12.45 -12.06
CA ILE A 569 -52.45 -13.30 -12.63
C ILE A 569 -53.80 -12.79 -12.09
N ALA A 570 -54.52 -12.08 -12.95
CA ALA A 570 -55.92 -11.71 -12.70
C ALA A 570 -56.81 -12.27 -13.81
N MET A 571 -57.95 -12.83 -13.42
CA MET A 571 -58.96 -13.38 -14.36
C MET A 571 -58.38 -14.30 -15.44
N GLU A 572 -57.47 -15.20 -15.06
CA GLU A 572 -56.87 -16.23 -15.93
C GLU A 572 -55.99 -15.70 -17.08
N LYS A 573 -55.57 -14.42 -17.02
CA LYS A 573 -54.55 -13.88 -17.93
C LYS A 573 -53.25 -13.60 -17.18
N PRO A 574 -52.15 -14.30 -17.49
CA PRO A 574 -50.85 -13.98 -16.92
C PRO A 574 -50.33 -12.69 -17.57
N MET A 575 -49.99 -11.71 -16.75
CA MET A 575 -49.31 -10.50 -17.18
C MET A 575 -47.91 -10.48 -16.56
N ARG A 576 -46.91 -10.13 -17.37
CA ARG A 576 -45.50 -10.06 -16.96
C ARG A 576 -44.96 -8.66 -17.20
N SER A 577 -44.20 -8.16 -16.23
CA SER A 577 -43.36 -6.97 -16.34
C SER A 577 -41.96 -7.32 -15.84
N CYS A 578 -40.92 -6.99 -16.61
CA CYS A 578 -39.52 -7.15 -16.21
C CYS A 578 -38.76 -5.82 -16.14
N ASP A 579 -39.50 -4.73 -16.23
CA ASP A 579 -39.04 -3.35 -16.15
C ASP A 579 -39.65 -2.68 -14.91
N HIS A 580 -39.78 -3.43 -13.81
CA HIS A 580 -40.27 -2.91 -12.53
C HIS A 580 -41.70 -2.32 -12.58
N GLY A 581 -42.53 -2.76 -13.53
CA GLY A 581 -43.94 -2.39 -13.65
C GLY A 581 -44.24 -1.35 -14.71
N GLU A 582 -43.24 -0.88 -15.46
CA GLU A 582 -43.40 0.15 -16.48
C GLU A 582 -44.17 -0.35 -17.71
N SER A 583 -43.97 -1.60 -18.13
CA SER A 583 -44.69 -2.21 -19.24
C SER A 583 -45.15 -3.63 -18.93
N TRP A 584 -46.33 -3.97 -19.45
CA TRP A 584 -46.97 -5.25 -19.22
C TRP A 584 -47.22 -5.98 -20.53
N THR A 585 -46.74 -7.21 -20.59
CA THR A 585 -46.98 -8.13 -21.71
C THR A 585 -47.83 -9.30 -21.22
N ASN A 586 -48.88 -9.63 -21.99
CA ASN A 586 -49.63 -10.88 -21.83
C ASN A 586 -48.88 -12.06 -22.45
#